data_AF-A0A915D1G7-F1
#
_entry.id   AF-A0A915D1G7-F1
#
_cell.length_a   1.000
_cell.length_b   1.000
_cell.length_c   1.000
_cell.angle_alpha   90.00
_cell.angle_beta   90.00
_cell.angle_gamma   90.00
#
_symmetry.space_group_name_H-M   'P 1'
#
loop_
_entity.id
_entity.type
_entity.pdbx_description
1 polymer ?
#
loop_
_entity_poly.entity_id
_entity_poly.type
_entity_poly.pdbx_seq_one_letter_code
_entity_poly.pdbx_strand_id
1 'polypeptide(L)'
;MAALLCLQLGVDLEEDLTDCISTMKAIVLDASASEAIRSLCAQTLGTCVYLSCEQFSTRYDTLQTLKEAWASMKPAATLTSLFSSALSAWVLLLERCDSGLISQIINEVQPKICSFLESPFVEVRISAGEALAVLFEIAVDDIDEDFRFSNHNHLKDILEQLALDSAKYHAKRTRRCKKFLLDKSMMSSLTTKCPIHKSNLTNERFCKLKAVIPSCSMIYSVYYLRVI
;
A
#
# COMPACT_ATOMS: atom_id res chain seq x y z
N MET A 1 -7.63 -3.92 17.67
CA MET A 1 -7.32 -3.63 19.08
C MET A 1 -5.82 -3.58 19.34
N ALA A 2 -5.02 -4.58 18.95
CA ALA A 2 -3.56 -4.55 19.14
C ALA A 2 -2.86 -3.32 18.53
N ALA A 3 -3.22 -2.91 17.31
CA ALA A 3 -2.66 -1.69 16.69
C ALA A 3 -3.00 -0.38 17.45
N LEU A 4 -4.16 -0.32 18.13
CA LEU A 4 -4.52 0.84 18.95
C LEU A 4 -3.74 0.83 20.27
N LEU A 5 -3.49 -0.34 20.85
CA LEU A 5 -2.62 -0.50 22.01
C LEU A 5 -1.17 -0.09 21.69
N CYS A 6 -0.66 -0.47 20.52
CA CYS A 6 0.66 -0.03 20.01
C CYS A 6 0.76 1.50 19.93
N LEU A 7 -0.29 2.16 19.42
CA LEU A 7 -0.36 3.62 19.34
C LEU A 7 -0.50 4.29 20.73
N GLN A 8 -1.11 3.63 21.70
CA GLN A 8 -1.39 4.19 23.02
C GLN A 8 -0.22 4.00 24.01
N LEU A 9 0.66 3.02 23.80
CA LEU A 9 1.66 2.59 24.78
C LEU A 9 3.12 2.71 24.30
N GLY A 10 3.37 2.97 23.00
CA GLY A 10 4.72 3.25 22.50
C GLY A 10 5.62 2.01 22.36
N VAL A 11 6.94 2.24 22.44
CA VAL A 11 8.02 1.28 22.09
C VAL A 11 8.22 0.19 23.16
N ASP A 12 7.62 0.33 24.34
CA ASP A 12 7.79 -0.59 25.49
C ASP A 12 7.03 -1.93 25.35
N LEU A 13 6.45 -2.22 24.18
CA LEU A 13 5.59 -3.40 23.93
C LEU A 13 6.22 -4.49 23.06
N GLU A 14 7.46 -4.35 22.61
CA GLU A 14 8.07 -5.30 21.66
C GLU A 14 8.08 -6.75 22.20
N GLU A 15 8.43 -6.93 23.47
CA GLU A 15 8.42 -8.26 24.12
C GLU A 15 7.00 -8.82 24.25
N ASP A 16 6.03 -7.99 24.68
CA ASP A 16 4.63 -8.40 24.85
C ASP A 16 3.91 -8.71 23.53
N LEU A 17 4.36 -8.13 22.42
CA LEU A 17 3.77 -8.33 21.10
C LEU A 17 4.37 -9.50 20.34
N THR A 18 5.49 -10.08 20.79
CA THR A 18 6.22 -11.12 20.05
C THR A 18 5.33 -12.35 19.79
N ASP A 19 4.63 -12.84 20.82
CA ASP A 19 3.71 -13.98 20.69
C ASP A 19 2.50 -13.65 19.81
N CYS A 20 1.99 -12.41 19.90
CA CYS A 20 0.89 -11.92 19.07
C CYS A 20 1.30 -11.85 17.59
N ILE A 21 2.49 -11.33 17.29
CA ILE A 21 3.05 -11.24 15.94
C ILE A 21 3.21 -12.63 15.35
N SER A 22 3.80 -13.56 16.10
CA SER A 22 3.98 -14.96 15.68
C SER A 22 2.63 -15.62 15.35
N THR A 23 1.64 -15.46 16.22
CA THR A 23 0.28 -15.99 16.02
C THR A 23 -0.39 -15.39 14.78
N MET A 24 -0.28 -14.07 14.59
CA MET A 24 -0.86 -13.40 13.42
C MET A 24 -0.20 -13.86 12.12
N LYS A 25 1.13 -14.05 12.09
CA LYS A 25 1.84 -14.60 10.91
C LYS A 25 1.29 -15.97 10.52
N ALA A 26 1.14 -16.86 11.49
CA ALA A 26 0.59 -18.20 11.26
C ALA A 26 -0.84 -18.13 10.68
N ILE A 27 -1.70 -17.28 11.25
CA ILE A 27 -3.08 -17.12 10.78
C ILE A 27 -3.12 -16.56 9.35
N VAL A 28 -2.29 -15.57 9.02
CA VAL A 28 -2.25 -14.98 7.67
C VAL A 28 -1.98 -16.04 6.58
N LEU A 29 -1.10 -17.00 6.86
CA LEU A 29 -0.73 -18.06 5.91
C LEU A 29 -1.62 -19.31 6.00
N ASP A 30 -2.46 -19.45 7.02
CA ASP A 30 -3.35 -20.60 7.18
C ASP A 30 -4.47 -20.60 6.13
N ALA A 31 -4.40 -21.52 5.18
CA ALA A 31 -5.41 -21.68 4.13
C ALA A 31 -6.77 -22.19 4.66
N SER A 32 -6.82 -22.75 5.87
CA SER A 32 -8.05 -23.20 6.52
C SER A 32 -8.81 -22.09 7.24
N ALA A 33 -8.13 -20.99 7.57
CA ALA A 33 -8.73 -19.82 8.18
C ALA A 33 -9.56 -19.01 7.17
N SER A 34 -10.61 -18.34 7.66
CA SER A 34 -11.47 -17.52 6.80
C SER A 34 -10.75 -16.29 6.27
N GLU A 35 -11.09 -15.85 5.05
CA GLU A 35 -10.49 -14.68 4.42
C GLU A 35 -10.57 -13.42 5.31
N ALA A 36 -11.71 -13.20 5.96
CA ALA A 36 -11.92 -12.07 6.86
C ALA A 36 -10.93 -12.04 8.04
N ILE A 37 -10.68 -13.19 8.67
CA ILE A 37 -9.74 -13.29 9.78
C ILE A 37 -8.31 -13.05 9.27
N ARG A 38 -7.94 -13.68 8.16
CA ARG A 38 -6.60 -13.54 7.56
C ARG A 38 -6.33 -12.09 7.15
N SER A 39 -7.30 -11.42 6.52
CA SER A 39 -7.22 -10.00 6.13
C SER A 39 -7.01 -9.10 7.35
N LEU A 40 -7.79 -9.30 8.42
CA LEU A 40 -7.65 -8.53 9.65
C LEU A 40 -6.29 -8.75 10.33
N CYS A 41 -5.82 -10.00 10.37
CA CYS A 41 -4.51 -10.34 10.89
C CYS A 41 -3.40 -9.69 10.06
N ALA A 42 -3.47 -9.72 8.73
CA ALA A 42 -2.46 -9.10 7.86
C ALA A 42 -2.36 -7.58 8.11
N GLN A 43 -3.50 -6.89 8.19
CA GLN A 43 -3.53 -5.45 8.45
C GLN A 43 -2.99 -5.10 9.84
N THR A 44 -3.41 -5.87 10.86
CA THR A 44 -2.98 -5.65 12.25
C THR A 44 -1.49 -5.92 12.40
N LEU A 45 -1.01 -7.02 11.82
CA LEU A 45 0.39 -7.42 11.81
C LEU A 45 1.29 -6.33 11.22
N GLY A 46 0.99 -5.85 10.02
CA GLY A 46 1.78 -4.78 9.38
C GLY A 46 1.79 -3.50 10.21
N THR A 47 0.66 -3.12 10.78
CA THR A 47 0.56 -1.89 11.60
C THR A 47 1.32 -2.02 12.92
N CYS A 48 1.19 -3.15 13.63
CA CYS A 48 1.92 -3.38 14.87
C CYS A 48 3.44 -3.42 14.63
N VAL A 49 3.89 -4.15 13.61
CA VAL A 49 5.31 -4.26 13.29
C VAL A 49 5.88 -2.93 12.80
N TYR A 50 5.11 -2.13 12.07
CA TYR A 50 5.54 -0.79 11.67
C TYR A 50 5.72 0.14 12.87
N LEU A 51 4.81 0.09 13.85
CA LEU A 51 4.77 1.06 14.95
C LEU A 51 5.64 0.69 16.15
N SER A 52 5.76 -0.61 16.43
CA SER A 52 6.27 -1.10 17.72
C SER A 52 7.47 -2.03 17.61
N CYS A 53 7.91 -2.41 16.41
CA CYS A 53 9.10 -3.26 16.24
C CYS A 53 10.26 -2.49 15.61
N GLU A 54 11.34 -2.35 16.38
CA GLU A 54 12.58 -1.76 15.87
C GLU A 54 13.54 -2.81 15.29
N GLN A 55 13.45 -4.05 15.75
CA GLN A 55 14.34 -5.12 15.32
C GLN A 55 14.17 -5.46 13.82
N PHE A 56 15.26 -5.31 13.06
CA PHE A 56 15.28 -5.55 11.61
C PHE A 56 14.82 -6.97 11.25
N SER A 57 15.29 -8.00 11.98
CA SER A 57 14.92 -9.39 11.70
C SER A 57 13.42 -9.63 11.78
N THR A 58 12.76 -9.08 12.80
CA THR A 58 11.29 -9.19 12.98
C THR A 58 10.54 -8.45 11.88
N ARG A 59 10.98 -7.24 11.51
CA ARG A 59 10.38 -6.48 10.40
C ARG A 59 10.52 -7.21 9.07
N TYR A 60 11.72 -7.69 8.76
CA TYR A 60 12.01 -8.39 7.51
C TYR A 60 11.26 -9.71 7.39
N ASP A 61 11.21 -10.51 8.46
CA ASP A 61 10.44 -11.76 8.47
C ASP A 61 8.92 -11.52 8.29
N THR A 62 8.41 -10.44 8.89
CA THR A 62 7.02 -10.01 8.68
C THR A 62 6.77 -9.55 7.25
N LEU A 63 7.71 -8.79 6.68
CA LEU A 63 7.68 -8.38 5.28
C LEU A 63 7.61 -9.60 4.35
N GLN A 64 8.41 -10.64 4.59
CA GLN A 64 8.35 -11.88 3.80
C GLN A 64 7.02 -12.63 3.98
N THR A 65 6.52 -12.73 5.21
CA THR A 65 5.22 -13.36 5.48
C THR A 65 4.08 -12.67 4.72
N LEU A 66 4.04 -11.34 4.76
CA LEU A 66 3.02 -10.56 4.04
C LEU A 66 3.19 -10.71 2.52
N LYS A 67 4.44 -10.70 2.02
CA LYS A 67 4.74 -10.95 0.61
C LYS A 67 4.21 -12.31 0.15
N GLU A 68 4.47 -13.37 0.91
CA GLU A 68 3.97 -14.72 0.60
C GLU A 68 2.44 -14.77 0.50
N ALA A 69 1.75 -14.04 1.39
CA ALA A 69 0.30 -13.99 1.44
C ALA A 69 -0.33 -13.41 0.18
N TRP A 70 0.29 -12.43 -0.50
CA TRP A 70 -0.27 -11.84 -1.71
C TRP A 70 0.44 -12.26 -3.01
N ALA A 71 1.75 -12.51 -2.99
CA ALA A 71 2.54 -12.77 -4.20
C ALA A 71 2.25 -14.15 -4.83
N SER A 72 1.85 -15.11 -4.00
CA SER A 72 1.40 -16.44 -4.45
C SER A 72 0.04 -16.41 -5.15
N MET A 73 -0.75 -15.33 -4.96
CA MET A 73 -2.07 -15.20 -5.56
C MET A 73 -2.01 -14.96 -7.07
N LYS A 74 -3.06 -15.40 -7.76
CA LYS A 74 -3.31 -15.07 -9.16
C LYS A 74 -4.15 -13.79 -9.25
N PRO A 75 -4.03 -12.98 -10.32
CA PRO A 75 -4.86 -11.79 -10.50
C PRO A 75 -6.37 -12.02 -10.42
N ALA A 76 -6.83 -13.21 -10.82
CA ALA A 76 -8.23 -13.62 -10.74
C ALA A 76 -8.61 -14.30 -9.40
N ALA A 77 -7.77 -14.22 -8.36
CA ALA A 77 -8.09 -14.77 -7.05
C ALA A 77 -9.26 -14.03 -6.40
N THR A 78 -10.18 -14.77 -5.78
CA THR A 78 -11.36 -14.22 -5.11
C THR A 78 -11.07 -13.69 -3.70
N LEU A 79 -9.88 -13.96 -3.16
CA LEU A 79 -9.42 -13.51 -1.83
C LEU A 79 -9.01 -12.02 -1.83
N THR A 80 -9.92 -11.18 -2.32
CA THR A 80 -9.67 -9.77 -2.62
C THR A 80 -9.35 -8.92 -1.38
N SER A 81 -9.97 -9.24 -0.23
CA SER A 81 -9.74 -8.51 1.02
C SER A 81 -8.40 -8.88 1.64
N LEU A 82 -8.04 -10.17 1.61
CA LEU A 82 -6.73 -10.63 2.05
C LEU A 82 -5.62 -10.05 1.17
N PHE A 83 -5.79 -10.09 -0.16
CA PHE A 83 -4.85 -9.47 -1.09
C PHE A 83 -4.62 -7.99 -0.75
N SER A 84 -5.70 -7.23 -0.60
CA SER A 84 -5.64 -5.80 -0.34
C SER A 84 -4.92 -5.50 0.98
N SER A 85 -5.31 -6.18 2.07
CA SER A 85 -4.71 -5.97 3.39
C SER A 85 -3.25 -6.40 3.43
N ALA A 86 -2.91 -7.56 2.86
CA ALA A 86 -1.54 -8.06 2.86
C ALA A 86 -0.61 -7.17 2.02
N LEU A 87 -1.06 -6.73 0.83
CA LEU A 87 -0.28 -5.85 -0.02
C LEU A 87 -0.08 -4.46 0.61
N SER A 88 -1.14 -3.86 1.16
CA SER A 88 -1.02 -2.56 1.84
C SER A 88 -0.12 -2.63 3.08
N ALA A 89 -0.25 -3.68 3.89
CA ALA A 89 0.62 -3.90 5.05
C ALA A 89 2.08 -4.13 4.64
N TRP A 90 2.30 -4.86 3.54
CA TRP A 90 3.63 -5.13 3.00
C TRP A 90 4.32 -3.85 2.53
N VAL A 91 3.63 -3.02 1.74
CA VAL A 91 4.16 -1.73 1.26
C VAL A 91 4.45 -0.78 2.42
N LEU A 92 3.58 -0.74 3.44
CA LEU A 92 3.81 0.06 4.65
C LEU A 92 5.15 -0.31 5.31
N LEU A 93 5.46 -1.60 5.43
CA LEU A 93 6.73 -2.04 6.04
C LEU A 93 7.96 -1.72 5.18
N LEU A 94 7.82 -1.60 3.86
CA LEU A 94 8.94 -1.25 2.98
C LEU A 94 9.50 0.15 3.25
N GLU A 95 8.67 1.09 3.71
CA GLU A 95 9.11 2.44 4.09
C GLU A 95 10.12 2.44 5.25
N ARG A 96 10.27 1.30 5.94
CA ARG A 96 11.22 1.11 7.05
C ARG A 96 12.38 0.18 6.70
N CYS A 97 12.57 -0.14 5.42
CA CYS A 97 13.69 -0.92 4.92
C CYS A 97 14.86 -0.01 4.51
N ASP A 98 16.08 -0.56 4.55
CA ASP A 98 17.27 0.16 4.09
C ASP A 98 17.26 0.32 2.56
N SER A 99 17.75 1.46 2.06
CA SER A 99 17.79 1.79 0.63
C SER A 99 18.45 0.73 -0.26
N GLY A 100 19.48 0.04 0.25
CA GLY A 100 20.15 -1.05 -0.46
C GLY A 100 19.24 -2.26 -0.76
N LEU A 101 18.25 -2.53 0.10
CA LEU A 101 17.28 -3.62 -0.06
C LEU A 101 16.14 -3.22 -1.02
N ILE A 102 15.74 -1.94 -0.96
CA ILE A 102 14.57 -1.39 -1.66
C ILE A 102 14.67 -1.61 -3.18
N SER A 103 15.82 -1.28 -3.79
CA SER A 103 16.00 -1.42 -5.25
C SER A 103 15.82 -2.87 -5.73
N GLN A 104 16.39 -3.83 -5.00
CA GLN A 104 16.24 -5.26 -5.34
C GLN A 104 14.78 -5.70 -5.23
N ILE A 105 14.12 -5.33 -4.12
CA ILE A 105 12.72 -5.71 -3.88
C ILE A 105 11.81 -5.14 -4.96
N ILE A 106 11.95 -3.85 -5.28
CA ILE A 106 11.11 -3.18 -6.29
C ILE A 106 11.24 -3.89 -7.63
N ASN A 107 12.46 -4.18 -8.08
CA ASN A 107 12.68 -4.87 -9.36
C ASN A 107 12.07 -6.28 -9.39
N GLU A 108 12.07 -6.99 -8.26
CA GLU A 108 11.48 -8.32 -8.15
C GLU A 108 9.95 -8.29 -8.18
N VAL A 109 9.34 -7.40 -7.39
CA VAL A 109 7.89 -7.43 -7.11
C VAL A 109 7.05 -6.60 -8.07
N GLN A 110 7.63 -5.56 -8.67
CA GLN A 110 6.88 -4.60 -9.48
C GLN A 110 6.16 -5.25 -10.67
N PRO A 111 6.77 -6.16 -11.45
CA PRO A 111 6.08 -6.82 -12.56
C PRO A 111 4.87 -7.63 -12.08
N LYS A 112 5.00 -8.26 -10.90
CA LYS A 112 3.92 -9.03 -10.29
C LYS A 112 2.76 -8.12 -9.88
N ILE A 113 3.03 -6.98 -9.26
CA ILE A 113 1.97 -6.02 -8.89
C ILE A 113 1.29 -5.44 -10.15
N CYS A 114 2.03 -5.15 -11.22
CA CYS A 114 1.45 -4.74 -12.50
C CYS A 114 0.45 -5.77 -13.05
N SER A 115 0.73 -7.07 -12.93
CA SER A 115 -0.21 -8.12 -13.39
C SER A 115 -1.58 -8.08 -12.69
N PHE A 116 -1.65 -7.52 -11.47
CA PHE A 116 -2.91 -7.37 -10.74
C PHE A 116 -3.76 -6.18 -11.21
N LEU A 117 -3.21 -5.27 -12.01
CA LEU A 117 -3.99 -4.19 -12.66
C LEU A 117 -4.99 -4.72 -13.70
N GLU A 118 -4.77 -5.93 -14.21
CA GLU A 118 -5.67 -6.61 -15.14
C GLU A 118 -6.71 -7.50 -14.43
N SER A 119 -6.75 -7.47 -13.09
CA SER A 119 -7.71 -8.28 -12.33
C SER A 119 -9.17 -7.95 -12.69
N PRO A 120 -10.06 -8.96 -12.76
CA PRO A 120 -11.49 -8.71 -12.93
C PRO A 120 -12.11 -8.00 -11.70
N PHE A 121 -11.43 -8.03 -10.55
CA PHE A 121 -11.92 -7.42 -9.32
C PHE A 121 -11.39 -5.99 -9.17
N VAL A 122 -12.31 -5.02 -9.05
CA VAL A 122 -11.97 -3.59 -8.90
C VAL A 122 -11.10 -3.35 -7.66
N GLU A 123 -11.38 -4.02 -6.55
CA GLU A 123 -10.64 -3.86 -5.29
C GLU A 123 -9.15 -4.24 -5.44
N VAL A 124 -8.88 -5.35 -6.13
CA VAL A 124 -7.51 -5.81 -6.42
C VAL A 124 -6.76 -4.80 -7.29
N ARG A 125 -7.42 -4.25 -8.32
CA ARG A 125 -6.82 -3.22 -9.19
C ARG A 125 -6.51 -1.93 -8.44
N ILE A 126 -7.40 -1.52 -7.53
CA ILE A 126 -7.18 -0.34 -6.70
C ILE A 126 -5.97 -0.56 -5.79
N SER A 127 -5.92 -1.67 -5.05
CA SER A 127 -4.81 -1.96 -4.14
C SER A 127 -3.48 -2.14 -4.87
N ALA A 128 -3.47 -2.74 -6.06
CA ALA A 128 -2.27 -2.82 -6.90
C ALA A 128 -1.80 -1.45 -7.38
N GLY A 129 -2.71 -0.57 -7.82
CA GLY A 129 -2.38 0.79 -8.22
C GLY A 129 -1.86 1.65 -7.07
N GLU A 130 -2.48 1.53 -5.88
CA GLU A 130 -2.01 2.19 -4.65
C GLU A 130 -0.61 1.71 -4.26
N ALA A 131 -0.36 0.40 -4.30
CA ALA A 131 0.96 -0.16 -4.01
C ALA A 131 2.04 0.33 -4.98
N LEU A 132 1.77 0.35 -6.28
CA LEU A 132 2.72 0.84 -7.29
C LEU A 132 3.09 2.29 -7.09
N ALA A 133 2.13 3.13 -6.70
CA ALA A 133 2.38 4.53 -6.44
C ALA A 133 3.26 4.74 -5.19
N VAL A 134 3.03 3.99 -4.11
CA VAL A 134 3.90 4.06 -2.93
C VAL A 134 5.30 3.49 -3.23
N LEU A 135 5.41 2.39 -3.99
CA LEU A 135 6.71 1.89 -4.43
C LEU A 135 7.48 2.92 -5.27
N PHE A 136 6.76 3.70 -6.09
CA PHE A 136 7.36 4.79 -6.86
C PHE A 136 7.85 5.92 -5.94
N GLU A 137 7.05 6.32 -4.94
CA GLU A 137 7.44 7.32 -3.93
C GLU A 137 8.71 6.86 -3.18
N ILE A 138 8.73 5.62 -2.68
CA ILE A 138 9.90 5.03 -2.00
C ILE A 138 11.12 5.02 -2.93
N ALA A 139 10.96 4.61 -4.19
CA ALA A 139 12.09 4.58 -5.13
C ALA A 139 12.66 5.98 -5.44
N VAL A 140 11.79 7.00 -5.53
CA VAL A 140 12.22 8.38 -5.73
C VAL A 140 13.01 8.89 -4.53
N ASP A 141 12.59 8.54 -3.31
CA ASP A 141 13.24 9.00 -2.08
C ASP A 141 14.54 8.23 -1.76
N ASP A 142 14.59 6.92 -2.03
CA ASP A 142 15.69 6.03 -1.61
C ASP A 142 16.68 5.63 -2.72
N ILE A 143 16.31 5.75 -4.00
CA ILE A 143 17.14 5.29 -5.14
C ILE A 143 17.62 6.47 -5.99
N ASP A 144 16.69 7.23 -6.57
CA ASP A 144 16.99 8.31 -7.52
C ASP A 144 15.77 9.25 -7.65
N GLU A 145 15.95 10.56 -7.51
CA GLU A 145 14.88 11.57 -7.67
C GLU A 145 14.19 11.47 -9.05
N ASP A 146 14.93 11.04 -10.08
CA ASP A 146 14.45 10.84 -11.43
C ASP A 146 14.04 9.39 -11.73
N PHE A 147 13.92 8.54 -10.71
CA PHE A 147 13.59 7.12 -10.86
C PHE A 147 12.35 6.88 -11.73
N ARG A 148 12.41 5.90 -12.62
CA ARG A 148 11.27 5.40 -13.40
C ARG A 148 11.28 3.88 -13.42
N PHE A 149 10.10 3.27 -13.35
CA PHE A 149 9.97 1.84 -13.63
C PHE A 149 10.38 1.52 -15.07
N SER A 150 10.95 0.34 -15.27
CA SER A 150 11.38 -0.13 -16.61
C SER A 150 10.24 -0.16 -17.63
N ASN A 151 9.00 -0.44 -17.19
CA ASN A 151 7.79 -0.47 -18.00
C ASN A 151 6.93 0.80 -17.86
N HIS A 152 7.52 1.95 -17.49
CA HIS A 152 6.79 3.19 -17.16
C HIS A 152 5.71 3.58 -18.19
N ASN A 153 6.03 3.59 -19.50
CA ASN A 153 5.07 3.98 -20.54
C ASN A 153 3.87 3.03 -20.60
N HIS A 154 4.11 1.73 -20.52
CA HIS A 154 3.04 0.72 -20.55
C HIS A 154 2.17 0.81 -19.29
N LEU A 155 2.79 0.98 -18.12
CA LEU A 155 2.06 1.17 -16.86
C LEU A 155 1.18 2.41 -16.90
N LYS A 156 1.70 3.51 -17.48
CA LYS A 156 0.95 4.73 -17.68
C LYS A 156 -0.30 4.48 -18.55
N ASP A 157 -0.15 3.80 -19.69
CA ASP A 157 -1.28 3.49 -20.58
C ASP A 157 -2.36 2.66 -19.88
N ILE A 158 -1.98 1.64 -19.10
CA ILE A 158 -2.91 0.82 -18.31
C ILE A 158 -3.65 1.69 -17.29
N LEU A 159 -2.94 2.53 -16.54
CA LEU A 159 -3.54 3.36 -15.50
C LEU A 159 -4.48 4.43 -16.07
N GLU A 160 -4.15 5.00 -17.24
CA GLU A 160 -5.03 5.92 -17.97
C GLU A 160 -6.32 5.21 -18.41
N GLN A 161 -6.24 4.00 -18.97
CA GLN A 161 -7.41 3.20 -19.34
C GLN A 161 -8.30 2.89 -18.13
N LEU A 162 -7.71 2.44 -17.02
CA LEU A 162 -8.46 2.16 -15.77
C LEU A 162 -9.13 3.44 -15.20
N ALA A 163 -8.49 4.59 -15.33
CA ALA A 163 -9.05 5.87 -14.91
C ALA A 163 -10.25 6.32 -15.77
N LEU A 164 -10.25 5.97 -17.06
CA LEU A 164 -11.34 6.24 -18.00
C LEU A 164 -12.54 5.30 -17.76
N ASP A 165 -12.30 4.00 -17.58
CA ASP A 165 -13.36 3.02 -17.34
C ASP A 165 -14.12 3.30 -16.04
N SER A 166 -13.38 3.70 -15.01
CA SER A 166 -13.94 4.06 -13.71
C SER A 166 -14.67 5.43 -13.70
N ALA A 167 -14.57 6.23 -14.77
CA ALA A 167 -15.39 7.42 -14.96
C ALA A 167 -16.85 7.09 -15.32
N LYS A 168 -17.09 5.90 -15.91
CA LYS A 168 -18.43 5.42 -16.30
C LYS A 168 -19.19 4.76 -15.14
N TYR A 169 -18.49 4.31 -14.11
CA TYR A 169 -19.04 3.69 -12.89
C TYR A 169 -18.68 4.52 -11.67
N HIS A 170 -19.58 5.42 -11.23
CA HIS A 170 -19.31 6.32 -10.11
C HIS A 170 -19.22 5.57 -8.76
N ALA A 171 -18.00 5.33 -8.28
CA ALA A 171 -17.73 5.07 -6.87
C ALA A 171 -16.77 6.13 -6.29
N LYS A 172 -17.07 6.60 -5.07
CA LYS A 172 -16.37 7.67 -4.33
C LYS A 172 -14.87 7.40 -4.12
N ARG A 173 -14.48 6.11 -4.13
CA ARG A 173 -13.11 5.60 -4.00
C ARG A 173 -12.23 5.92 -5.24
N THR A 174 -12.80 5.80 -6.43
CA THR A 174 -12.15 6.07 -7.72
C THR A 174 -11.68 7.52 -7.89
N ARG A 175 -12.43 8.50 -7.37
CA ARG A 175 -12.05 9.92 -7.45
C ARG A 175 -10.75 10.23 -6.71
N ARG A 176 -10.40 9.44 -5.69
CA ARG A 176 -9.14 9.60 -4.94
C ARG A 176 -7.96 8.98 -5.70
N CYS A 177 -8.16 7.82 -6.33
CA CYS A 177 -7.20 7.23 -7.26
C CYS A 177 -6.88 8.18 -8.43
N LYS A 178 -7.89 8.87 -8.98
CA LYS A 178 -7.69 9.97 -9.94
C LYS A 178 -6.79 11.05 -9.36
N LYS A 179 -7.12 11.62 -8.20
CA LYS A 179 -6.32 12.70 -7.63
C LYS A 179 -4.88 12.28 -7.29
N PHE A 180 -4.65 11.03 -6.90
CA PHE A 180 -3.34 10.53 -6.49
C PHE A 180 -2.42 10.22 -7.67
N LEU A 181 -2.92 9.55 -8.72
CA LEU A 181 -2.18 9.36 -9.98
C LEU A 181 -1.95 10.69 -10.73
N LEU A 182 -2.83 11.69 -10.51
CA LEU A 182 -2.75 13.03 -11.11
C LEU A 182 -1.95 14.05 -10.26
N ASP A 183 -1.59 13.78 -9.00
CA ASP A 183 -0.82 14.74 -8.18
C ASP A 183 0.70 14.58 -8.40
N LYS A 184 1.14 15.23 -9.48
CA LYS A 184 2.42 15.92 -9.65
C LYS A 184 3.77 15.19 -9.71
N SER A 185 3.96 13.94 -9.30
CA SER A 185 5.28 13.29 -9.49
C SER A 185 5.35 12.39 -10.72
N MET A 186 4.36 11.51 -10.91
CA MET A 186 4.37 10.52 -12.01
C MET A 186 4.04 11.11 -13.40
N MET A 187 3.47 12.32 -13.46
CA MET A 187 2.96 12.97 -14.69
C MET A 187 3.47 14.42 -14.90
N SER A 188 4.49 14.90 -14.19
CA SER A 188 5.04 16.25 -14.44
C SER A 188 5.66 16.37 -15.84
N SER A 189 6.03 15.26 -16.47
CA SER A 189 6.53 15.23 -17.85
C SER A 189 5.45 15.32 -18.93
N LEU A 190 4.15 15.34 -18.60
CA LEU A 190 3.11 14.95 -19.59
C LEU A 190 1.90 15.86 -19.79
N THR A 191 1.75 17.02 -19.15
CA THR A 191 0.68 17.96 -19.56
C THR A 191 1.06 19.44 -19.44
N THR A 192 1.74 19.96 -20.47
CA THR A 192 1.38 21.28 -20.96
C THR A 192 0.02 21.16 -21.65
N LYS A 193 -0.98 21.87 -21.10
CA LYS A 193 -2.36 22.06 -21.60
C LYS A 193 -3.34 20.90 -21.35
N CYS A 194 -4.15 21.03 -20.28
CA CYS A 194 -5.60 21.07 -20.45
C CYS A 194 -6.31 21.66 -19.20
N PRO A 195 -7.32 22.55 -19.36
CA PRO A 195 -7.93 23.30 -18.27
C PRO A 195 -9.31 22.74 -17.92
N ILE A 196 -9.46 22.05 -16.78
CA ILE A 196 -10.81 21.76 -16.24
C ILE A 196 -10.84 22.00 -14.73
N HIS A 197 -11.44 23.16 -14.42
CA HIS A 197 -12.26 23.47 -13.25
C HIS A 197 -11.66 23.24 -11.85
N LYS A 198 -11.15 24.34 -11.28
CA LYS A 198 -10.95 24.54 -9.85
C LYS A 198 -12.30 24.41 -9.12
N SER A 199 -12.52 23.31 -8.41
CA SER A 199 -13.53 23.26 -7.34
C SER A 199 -12.84 22.96 -6.01
N ASN A 200 -12.63 24.04 -5.26
CA ASN A 200 -12.44 24.17 -3.82
C ASN A 200 -12.58 22.87 -3.00
N LEU A 201 -11.48 22.13 -2.83
CA LEU A 201 -11.19 21.46 -1.57
C LEU A 201 -10.02 22.19 -0.95
N THR A 202 -10.34 23.14 -0.07
CA THR A 202 -9.39 23.91 0.72
C THR A 202 -8.46 22.98 1.47
N ASN A 203 -7.20 23.16 1.14
CA ASN A 203 -6.11 22.21 1.28
C ASN A 203 -5.33 22.50 2.57
N GLU A 204 -6.01 22.50 3.72
CA GLU A 204 -5.35 22.71 5.02
C GLU A 204 -5.22 21.42 5.84
N ARG A 205 -6.18 20.50 5.73
CA ARG A 205 -6.12 19.22 6.46
C ARG A 205 -5.16 18.22 5.84
N PHE A 206 -4.97 18.26 4.52
CA PHE A 206 -4.02 17.39 3.80
C PHE A 206 -2.56 17.79 4.08
N CYS A 207 -2.25 19.10 4.08
CA CYS A 207 -0.94 19.60 4.47
C CYS A 207 -0.62 19.35 5.96
N LYS A 208 -1.62 19.47 6.85
CA LYS A 208 -1.43 19.16 8.28
C LYS A 208 -1.24 17.67 8.56
N LEU A 209 -1.82 16.76 7.75
CA LEU A 209 -1.58 15.32 7.90
C LEU A 209 -0.18 14.90 7.41
N LYS A 210 0.31 15.44 6.28
CA LYS A 210 1.70 15.24 5.83
C LYS A 210 2.74 15.73 6.85
N ALA A 211 2.39 16.75 7.64
CA ALA A 211 3.27 17.28 8.69
C ALA A 211 3.36 16.38 9.96
N VAL A 212 2.50 15.37 10.09
CA VAL A 212 2.43 14.46 11.25
C VAL A 212 2.62 12.99 10.86
N ILE A 213 2.32 12.64 9.60
CA ILE A 213 2.34 11.28 9.07
C ILE A 213 3.07 11.34 7.71
N PRO A 214 4.30 10.81 7.59
CA PRO A 214 5.16 11.08 6.44
C PRO A 214 4.66 10.49 5.11
N SER A 215 3.96 9.35 5.14
CA SER A 215 3.66 8.57 3.93
C SER A 215 2.17 8.43 3.63
N CYS A 216 1.86 8.28 2.34
CA CYS A 216 0.51 8.00 1.86
C CYS A 216 -0.08 6.72 2.48
N SER A 217 0.74 5.68 2.72
CA SER A 217 0.30 4.38 3.26
C SER A 217 -0.34 4.49 4.66
N MET A 218 0.20 5.33 5.55
CA MET A 218 -0.37 5.58 6.87
C MET A 218 -1.62 6.45 6.83
N ILE A 219 -1.72 7.40 5.90
CA ILE A 219 -2.95 8.18 5.70
C ILE A 219 -4.12 7.23 5.42
N TYR A 220 -3.89 6.17 4.64
CA TYR A 220 -4.91 5.16 4.33
C TYR A 220 -5.19 4.22 5.51
N SER A 221 -4.18 3.75 6.25
CA SER A 221 -4.38 2.89 7.43
C SER A 221 -5.14 3.60 8.56
N VAL A 222 -4.84 4.89 8.81
CA VAL A 222 -5.55 5.74 9.78
C VAL A 222 -6.96 6.10 9.31
N TYR A 223 -7.18 6.27 8.00
CA TYR A 223 -8.54 6.46 7.46
C TYR A 223 -9.40 5.19 7.57
N TYR A 224 -8.81 4.01 7.41
CA TYR A 224 -9.51 2.72 7.57
C TYR A 224 -9.92 2.45 9.02
N LEU A 225 -9.08 2.82 10.00
CA LEU A 225 -9.40 2.76 11.43
C LEU A 225 -10.51 3.71 11.88
N ARG A 226 -10.89 4.69 11.05
CA ARG A 226 -11.99 5.64 11.32
C ARG A 226 -13.33 5.26 10.71
N VAL A 227 -13.41 4.16 9.96
CA VAL A 227 -14.62 3.71 9.24
C VAL A 227 -15.16 2.37 9.79
N ILE A 228 -14.62 1.88 10.91
CA ILE A 228 -15.22 0.85 11.77
C ILE A 228 -15.71 1.55 13.03
#